data_AF-A0AB74JH29-F1
#
_entry.id   AF-A0AB74JH29-F1
#
_cell.length_a   1.000
_cell.length_b   1.000
_cell.length_c   1.000
_cell.angle_alpha   90.00
_cell.angle_beta   90.00
_cell.angle_gamma   90.00
#
_symmetry.space_group_name_H-M   'P 1'
#
loop_
_entity.id
_entity.type
_entity.pdbx_description
1 polymer ?
#
loop_
_entity_poly.entity_id
_entity_poly.type
_entity_poly.pdbx_seq_one_letter_code
_entity_poly.pdbx_strand_id
1 'polypeptide(L)'
;MFAPFGNQTANQTATWHPEPRGRGTFGLLSSCITTLVLCVYTTIHLNIPEHGKERQQYFRKIGWVVLGLLAPEIVAWNAWEQYRTASRITQVVHKAYPPALTSPWYQLFWASCKRVPRRWFSTGVDTRKCLDSQIPLSSLNPDTSAHRHPWTLTHGFYAVMGGFVIQAGDLGPSYGTGAFVLSERGINFLAETMPEWIPNIPESEILDKSKASTLTKTIVCLQALWFCIQCIARLSQGASISFLELNVLGHCLCAFATYAIWWKKPFDVSRPTSLSVSDGLREYADVVYLYSSRPGALPIFPTIPGMRSDTQASVDIDVDSNLALMPHDPQSLENITKDVCFGDLLRSAITAERCGLVASESCYHLTLRLYTNIWIRYYLYPTDTGQQTAVESAHDVPRAVFGFDLEPAMAERLERTSESRYELGYRTIFGLKPPSPRNRNWSLSSDSVRDARDFKEPLSSITLVIVALVYGGLHLLAWNAPFHTRIEETLWKISGISVASIGPMSIAYAGLLSVTEKFFWHINLWHLRHWNPSRTRSRSKIIRFLNVSENIVEKIIQVLGVSYLLFYSFTRVYLVVECFIEVAYLPDSAFTTPVFTRYIPHLG
;
A
#
# COMPACT_ATOMS: atom_id res chain seq x y z
N MET A 1 -35.93 11.72 28.90
CA MET A 1 -35.00 12.07 27.80
C MET A 1 -33.82 11.11 27.90
N PHE A 2 -33.54 10.31 26.88
CA PHE A 2 -32.41 9.38 26.90
C PHE A 2 -31.10 10.19 26.89
N ALA A 3 -30.33 10.10 27.98
CA ALA A 3 -29.12 10.88 28.19
C ALA A 3 -27.95 9.95 28.51
N PRO A 4 -27.36 9.33 27.47
CA PRO A 4 -26.36 8.26 27.62
C PRO A 4 -25.07 8.70 28.33
N PHE A 5 -24.85 10.01 28.45
CA PHE A 5 -23.69 10.64 29.10
C PHE A 5 -24.06 11.43 30.36
N GLY A 6 -25.32 11.36 30.83
CA GLY A 6 -25.81 12.13 31.98
C GLY A 6 -26.57 13.41 31.61
N ASN A 7 -27.38 13.92 32.55
CA ASN A 7 -28.32 15.05 32.35
C ASN A 7 -28.00 16.31 33.19
N GLN A 8 -27.01 16.25 34.08
CA GLN A 8 -26.61 17.38 34.93
C GLN A 8 -25.10 17.46 34.96
N THR A 9 -24.59 18.68 35.13
CA THR A 9 -23.18 19.05 35.26
C THR A 9 -22.45 17.98 36.07
N ALA A 10 -21.57 17.25 35.37
CA ALA A 10 -20.41 16.56 35.92
C ALA A 10 -19.97 17.26 37.21
N ASN A 11 -19.78 16.51 38.31
CA ASN A 11 -19.44 17.09 39.61
C ASN A 11 -18.38 18.17 39.41
N GLN A 12 -18.66 19.43 39.78
CA GLN A 12 -17.68 20.52 39.60
C GLN A 12 -16.35 20.21 40.31
N THR A 13 -16.38 19.26 41.24
CA THR A 13 -15.23 18.71 41.93
C THR A 13 -14.90 17.31 41.42
N ALA A 14 -13.64 17.12 41.03
CA ALA A 14 -13.10 15.79 40.71
C ALA A 14 -13.33 14.84 41.90
N THR A 15 -13.92 13.67 41.64
CA THR A 15 -14.31 12.72 42.70
C THR A 15 -13.73 11.34 42.42
N TRP A 16 -13.08 10.77 43.45
CA TRP A 16 -12.53 9.42 43.39
C TRP A 16 -13.49 8.42 44.03
N HIS A 17 -13.87 7.38 43.29
CA HIS A 17 -14.73 6.31 43.78
C HIS A 17 -13.90 5.07 44.14
N PRO A 18 -13.78 4.71 45.43
CA PRO A 18 -13.03 3.53 45.86
C PRO A 18 -13.81 2.22 45.65
N GLU A 19 -13.09 1.16 45.31
CA GLU A 19 -13.59 -0.24 45.36
C GLU A 19 -13.51 -0.75 46.81
N PRO A 20 -14.35 -1.70 47.27
CA PRO A 20 -15.10 -2.71 46.50
C PRO A 20 -16.65 -2.60 46.52
N ARG A 21 -17.23 -1.51 47.06
CA ARG A 21 -18.71 -1.39 47.20
C ARG A 21 -19.46 -1.27 45.86
N GLY A 22 -18.74 -1.03 44.77
CA GLY A 22 -19.21 -0.92 43.41
C GLY A 22 -18.02 -0.85 42.45
N ARG A 23 -18.25 -0.37 41.22
CA ARG A 23 -17.17 -0.12 40.27
C ARG A 23 -16.41 1.14 40.70
N GLY A 24 -15.09 1.07 40.85
CA GLY A 24 -14.29 2.24 41.20
C GLY A 24 -13.67 2.94 39.99
N THR A 25 -13.10 4.12 40.24
CA THR A 25 -12.38 4.90 39.23
C THR A 25 -11.18 4.13 38.69
N PHE A 26 -10.43 3.43 39.55
CA PHE A 26 -9.31 2.57 39.13
C PHE A 26 -9.77 1.38 38.27
N GLY A 27 -10.85 0.69 38.64
CA GLY A 27 -11.40 -0.42 37.86
C GLY A 27 -11.89 0.03 36.48
N LEU A 28 -12.52 1.20 36.40
CA LEU A 28 -12.92 1.81 35.12
C LEU A 28 -11.69 2.11 34.24
N LEU A 29 -10.69 2.81 34.78
CA LEU A 29 -9.48 3.15 34.04
C LEU A 29 -8.70 1.91 33.60
N SER A 30 -8.44 0.98 34.52
CA SER A 30 -7.68 -0.24 34.25
C SER A 30 -8.38 -1.14 33.23
N SER A 31 -9.70 -1.36 33.34
CA SER A 31 -10.46 -2.13 32.34
C SER A 31 -10.43 -1.49 30.95
N CYS A 32 -10.56 -0.16 30.87
CA CYS A 32 -10.48 0.56 29.60
C CYS A 32 -9.08 0.48 28.99
N ILE A 33 -8.03 0.77 29.77
CA ILE A 33 -6.64 0.76 29.30
C ILE A 33 -6.22 -0.64 28.88
N THR A 34 -6.50 -1.66 29.69
CA THR A 34 -6.13 -3.05 29.37
C THR A 34 -6.85 -3.53 28.12
N THR A 35 -8.15 -3.29 28.01
CA THR A 35 -8.93 -3.63 26.80
C THR A 35 -8.36 -2.92 25.59
N LEU A 36 -8.12 -1.61 25.67
CA LEU A 36 -7.59 -0.80 24.57
C LEU A 36 -6.22 -1.28 24.11
N VAL A 37 -5.29 -1.48 25.05
CA VAL A 37 -3.93 -1.96 24.76
C VAL A 37 -3.99 -3.37 24.17
N LEU A 38 -4.76 -4.28 24.75
CA LEU A 38 -4.88 -5.65 24.25
C LEU A 38 -5.49 -5.66 22.85
N CYS A 39 -6.61 -4.97 22.62
CA CYS A 39 -7.25 -4.86 21.31
C CYS A 39 -6.30 -4.31 20.24
N VAL A 40 -5.60 -3.21 20.52
CA VAL A 40 -4.72 -2.57 19.53
C VAL A 40 -3.44 -3.40 19.32
N TYR A 41 -2.79 -3.86 20.39
CA TYR A 41 -1.53 -4.61 20.29
C TYR A 41 -1.69 -5.91 19.50
N THR A 42 -2.79 -6.61 19.72
CA THR A 42 -3.03 -7.94 19.16
C THR A 42 -3.60 -7.87 17.73
N THR A 43 -4.28 -6.78 17.35
CA THR A 43 -4.77 -6.59 15.97
C THR A 43 -3.66 -6.28 14.97
N ILE A 44 -2.53 -5.72 15.41
CA ILE A 44 -1.46 -5.27 14.51
C ILE A 44 -0.58 -6.45 14.08
N HIS A 45 -0.83 -6.93 12.86
CA HIS A 45 -0.08 -8.00 12.22
C HIS A 45 0.96 -7.42 11.26
N LEU A 46 2.19 -7.17 11.71
CA LEU A 46 3.23 -6.62 10.83
C LEU A 46 3.66 -7.60 9.73
N ASN A 47 4.14 -7.07 8.59
CA ASN A 47 4.75 -7.90 7.55
C ASN A 47 6.14 -8.38 8.00
N ILE A 48 6.66 -9.42 7.35
CA ILE A 48 7.88 -10.12 7.79
C ILE A 48 9.08 -9.17 7.77
N PRO A 49 9.95 -9.20 8.81
CA PRO A 49 11.12 -8.35 8.88
C PRO A 49 12.14 -8.68 7.79
N GLU A 50 12.91 -7.67 7.41
CA GLU A 50 14.07 -7.86 6.53
C GLU A 50 15.18 -8.61 7.31
N HIS A 51 15.97 -9.43 6.61
CA HIS A 51 17.04 -10.20 7.22
C HIS A 51 17.99 -9.29 8.03
N GLY A 52 18.28 -9.66 9.28
CA GLY A 52 19.14 -8.90 10.19
C GLY A 52 18.53 -7.64 10.83
N LYS A 53 17.25 -7.30 10.57
CA LYS A 53 16.59 -6.09 11.09
C LYS A 53 15.52 -6.36 12.16
N GLU A 54 15.67 -7.43 12.93
CA GLU A 54 14.69 -7.85 13.96
C GLU A 54 14.44 -6.77 15.03
N ARG A 55 15.50 -6.10 15.53
CA ARG A 55 15.35 -5.02 16.52
C ARG A 55 14.55 -3.82 15.96
N GLN A 56 14.74 -3.50 14.68
CA GLN A 56 13.96 -2.43 14.03
C GLN A 56 12.48 -2.81 13.90
N GLN A 57 12.18 -4.10 13.72
CA GLN A 57 10.81 -4.60 13.67
C GLN A 57 10.06 -4.37 14.99
N TYR A 58 10.73 -4.51 16.13
CA TYR A 58 10.13 -4.24 17.44
C TYR A 58 9.73 -2.76 17.61
N PHE A 59 10.64 -1.82 17.30
CA PHE A 59 10.32 -0.39 17.35
C PHE A 59 9.23 0.00 16.36
N ARG A 60 9.19 -0.63 15.18
CA ARG A 60 8.11 -0.46 14.22
C ARG A 60 6.79 -0.92 14.81
N LYS A 61 6.74 -2.07 15.49
CA LYS A 61 5.54 -2.57 16.15
C LYS A 61 5.00 -1.57 17.15
N ILE A 62 5.87 -0.99 17.98
CA ILE A 62 5.48 0.07 18.93
C ILE A 62 4.90 1.28 18.19
N GLY A 63 5.58 1.77 17.15
CA GLY A 63 5.08 2.90 16.35
C GLY A 63 3.70 2.62 15.73
N TRP A 64 3.47 1.41 15.23
CA TRP A 64 2.17 1.00 14.70
C TRP A 64 1.10 0.84 15.78
N VAL A 65 1.47 0.41 16.99
CA VAL A 65 0.55 0.36 18.15
C VAL A 65 0.11 1.76 18.53
N VAL A 66 1.04 2.72 18.57
CA VAL A 66 0.70 4.14 18.80
C VAL A 66 -0.21 4.66 17.68
N LEU A 67 0.09 4.33 16.43
CA LEU A 67 -0.79 4.72 15.32
C LEU A 67 -2.17 4.04 15.41
N GLY A 68 -2.27 2.78 15.81
CA GLY A 68 -3.56 2.10 15.99
C GLY A 68 -4.37 2.63 17.18
N LEU A 69 -3.69 3.17 18.19
CA LEU A 69 -4.32 3.90 19.29
C LEU A 69 -4.84 5.27 18.85
N LEU A 70 -4.11 5.95 17.96
CA LEU A 70 -4.51 7.26 17.46
C LEU A 70 -5.41 7.19 16.22
N ALA A 71 -5.39 6.15 15.41
CA ALA A 71 -6.07 6.09 14.11
C ALA A 71 -6.47 4.64 13.76
N PRO A 72 -7.37 4.01 14.55
CA PRO A 72 -7.80 2.62 14.33
C PRO A 72 -8.49 2.41 12.97
N GLU A 73 -9.11 3.45 12.40
CA GLU A 73 -9.72 3.44 11.08
C GLU A 73 -8.70 3.21 9.96
N ILE A 74 -7.49 3.76 10.10
CA ILE A 74 -6.41 3.57 9.14
C ILE A 74 -5.88 2.14 9.19
N VAL A 75 -5.83 1.54 10.39
CA VAL A 75 -5.46 0.13 10.56
C VAL A 75 -6.49 -0.79 9.90
N ALA A 76 -7.78 -0.52 10.09
CA ALA A 76 -8.87 -1.30 9.49
C ALA A 76 -8.90 -1.16 7.96
N TRP A 77 -8.72 0.05 7.42
CA TRP A 77 -8.61 0.28 5.98
C TRP A 77 -7.41 -0.46 5.39
N ASN A 78 -6.26 -0.41 6.06
CA ASN A 78 -5.09 -1.14 5.64
C ASN A 78 -5.31 -2.67 5.65
N ALA A 79 -6.04 -3.18 6.65
CA ALA A 79 -6.39 -4.59 6.69
C ALA A 79 -7.21 -5.02 5.48
N TRP A 80 -8.18 -4.19 5.10
CA TRP A 80 -8.96 -4.39 3.89
C TRP A 80 -8.09 -4.41 2.64
N GLU A 81 -7.15 -3.48 2.51
CA GLU A 81 -6.26 -3.42 1.35
C GLU A 81 -5.43 -4.71 1.19
N GLN A 82 -4.82 -5.17 2.28
CA GLN A 82 -4.07 -6.43 2.26
C GLN A 82 -4.93 -7.63 1.92
N TYR A 83 -6.17 -7.68 2.42
CA TYR A 83 -7.12 -8.74 2.09
C TYR A 83 -7.46 -8.74 0.60
N ARG A 84 -7.65 -7.56 -0.01
CA ARG A 84 -7.90 -7.46 -1.45
C ARG A 84 -6.72 -7.99 -2.24
N THR A 85 -5.49 -7.56 -1.92
CA THR A 85 -4.27 -8.05 -2.59
C THR A 85 -4.10 -9.56 -2.41
N ALA A 86 -4.25 -10.08 -1.18
CA ALA A 86 -4.17 -11.51 -0.90
C ALA A 86 -5.24 -12.31 -1.68
N SER A 87 -6.44 -11.75 -1.82
CA SER A 87 -7.52 -12.33 -2.61
C SER A 87 -7.20 -12.34 -4.10
N ARG A 88 -6.62 -11.27 -4.66
CA ARG A 88 -6.19 -11.22 -6.07
C ARG A 88 -5.13 -12.29 -6.36
N ILE A 89 -4.09 -12.37 -5.52
CA ILE A 89 -3.05 -13.41 -5.62
C ILE A 89 -3.69 -14.80 -5.59
N THR A 90 -4.57 -15.04 -4.61
CA THR A 90 -5.27 -16.32 -4.46
C THR A 90 -6.09 -16.67 -5.70
N GLN A 91 -6.80 -15.70 -6.29
CA GLN A 91 -7.55 -15.90 -7.53
C GLN A 91 -6.66 -16.22 -8.73
N VAL A 92 -5.50 -15.58 -8.84
CA VAL A 92 -4.54 -15.84 -9.91
C VAL A 92 -3.99 -17.26 -9.80
N VAL A 93 -3.61 -17.69 -8.59
CA VAL A 93 -3.17 -19.08 -8.36
C VAL A 93 -4.30 -20.08 -8.60
N HIS A 94 -5.54 -19.77 -8.20
CA HIS A 94 -6.70 -20.64 -8.45
C HIS A 94 -7.05 -20.80 -9.93
N LYS A 95 -6.72 -19.83 -10.79
CA LYS A 95 -6.85 -19.98 -12.24
C LYS A 95 -5.84 -20.98 -12.80
N ALA A 96 -4.62 -21.00 -12.26
CA ALA A 96 -3.59 -21.96 -12.64
C ALA A 96 -3.86 -23.36 -12.05
N TYR A 97 -4.35 -23.42 -10.80
CA TYR A 97 -4.68 -24.66 -10.08
C TYR A 97 -6.04 -24.52 -9.39
N PRO A 98 -7.12 -25.06 -9.97
CA PRO A 98 -8.46 -25.03 -9.37
C PRO A 98 -8.43 -25.69 -7.97
N PRO A 99 -9.05 -25.08 -6.95
CA PRO A 99 -9.06 -25.66 -5.62
C PRO A 99 -9.88 -26.96 -5.59
N ALA A 100 -9.37 -27.96 -4.88
CA ALA A 100 -10.22 -29.08 -4.44
C ALA A 100 -11.30 -28.53 -3.49
N LEU A 101 -12.56 -28.87 -3.77
CA LEU A 101 -13.75 -28.40 -3.06
C LEU A 101 -13.58 -28.44 -1.52
N THR A 102 -13.36 -27.27 -0.93
CA THR A 102 -13.60 -27.07 0.50
C THR A 102 -14.45 -25.82 0.62
N SER A 103 -15.69 -26.00 1.09
CA SER A 103 -16.63 -24.93 1.40
C SER A 103 -16.46 -24.54 2.86
N PRO A 104 -15.98 -23.32 3.16
CA PRO A 104 -15.93 -22.85 4.52
C PRO A 104 -16.96 -21.73 4.71
N TRP A 105 -17.64 -21.73 5.86
CA TRP A 105 -18.68 -20.79 6.28
C TRP A 105 -18.31 -19.29 6.12
N TYR A 106 -17.02 -18.95 6.13
CA TYR A 106 -16.56 -17.56 5.93
C TYR A 106 -16.82 -17.03 4.51
N GLN A 107 -16.82 -17.89 3.49
CA GLN A 107 -17.16 -17.48 2.11
C GLN A 107 -18.63 -17.04 2.03
N LEU A 108 -19.52 -17.68 2.80
CA LEU A 108 -20.93 -17.31 2.91
C LEU A 108 -21.12 -15.99 3.69
N PHE A 109 -20.33 -15.75 4.73
CA PHE A 109 -20.32 -14.48 5.47
C PHE A 109 -19.92 -13.31 4.56
N TRP A 110 -18.78 -13.43 3.85
CA TRP A 110 -18.32 -12.39 2.91
C TRP A 110 -19.24 -12.22 1.69
N ALA A 111 -19.84 -13.31 1.19
CA ALA A 111 -20.87 -13.23 0.15
C ALA A 111 -22.11 -12.46 0.64
N SER A 112 -22.47 -12.61 1.91
CA SER A 112 -23.58 -11.88 2.54
C SER A 112 -23.25 -10.39 2.74
N CYS A 113 -22.04 -10.06 3.19
CA CYS A 113 -21.56 -8.67 3.24
C CYS A 113 -21.52 -7.99 1.86
N LYS A 114 -21.26 -8.75 0.79
CA LYS A 114 -21.28 -8.26 -0.62
C LYS A 114 -22.69 -8.13 -1.22
N ARG A 115 -23.74 -8.70 -0.60
CA ARG A 115 -25.13 -8.55 -1.08
C ARG A 115 -25.71 -7.17 -0.80
N VAL A 116 -25.29 -6.53 0.30
CA VAL A 116 -25.85 -5.23 0.74
C VAL A 116 -25.52 -4.06 -0.21
N PRO A 117 -24.29 -3.93 -0.77
CA PRO A 117 -23.97 -2.85 -1.70
C PRO A 117 -24.39 -3.12 -3.17
N ARG A 118 -24.63 -4.39 -3.53
CA ARG A 118 -24.90 -4.81 -4.93
C ARG A 118 -26.22 -4.28 -5.50
N ARG A 119 -27.15 -3.86 -4.65
CA ARG A 119 -28.44 -3.28 -5.07
C ARG A 119 -28.32 -1.81 -5.51
N TRP A 120 -27.19 -1.15 -5.26
CA TRP A 120 -26.98 0.27 -5.56
C TRP A 120 -25.79 0.55 -6.48
N PHE A 121 -24.74 -0.28 -6.48
CA PHE A 121 -23.61 -0.13 -7.40
C PHE A 121 -23.40 -1.39 -8.25
N SER A 122 -24.01 -1.40 -9.44
CA SER A 122 -23.75 -2.39 -10.48
C SER A 122 -22.40 -2.11 -11.12
N THR A 123 -21.39 -2.92 -10.81
CA THR A 123 -20.16 -3.01 -11.61
C THR A 123 -19.91 -4.48 -11.95
N GLY A 124 -19.69 -4.74 -13.24
CA GLY A 124 -19.83 -6.03 -13.93
C GLY A 124 -18.81 -7.11 -13.60
N VAL A 125 -18.43 -7.30 -12.33
CA VAL A 125 -17.67 -8.50 -11.91
C VAL A 125 -18.65 -9.58 -11.46
N ASP A 126 -18.90 -10.51 -12.37
CA ASP A 126 -19.85 -11.61 -12.20
C ASP A 126 -19.23 -12.79 -11.44
N THR A 127 -19.28 -12.72 -10.10
CA THR A 127 -18.78 -13.76 -9.20
C THR A 127 -19.58 -15.07 -9.23
N ARG A 128 -20.72 -15.16 -9.96
CA ARG A 128 -21.43 -16.44 -10.11
C ARG A 128 -20.61 -17.46 -10.89
N LYS A 129 -19.79 -17.02 -11.85
CA LYS A 129 -18.88 -17.91 -12.59
C LYS A 129 -17.83 -18.60 -11.71
N CYS A 130 -17.47 -18.03 -10.56
CA CYS A 130 -16.54 -18.67 -9.62
C CYS A 130 -17.19 -19.73 -8.71
N LEU A 131 -18.53 -19.75 -8.61
CA LEU A 131 -19.24 -20.71 -7.74
C LEU A 131 -19.74 -21.94 -8.52
N ASP A 132 -20.05 -21.77 -9.80
CA ASP A 132 -20.61 -22.83 -10.66
C ASP A 132 -19.62 -23.39 -11.69
N SER A 133 -18.33 -23.04 -11.65
CA SER A 133 -17.33 -23.69 -12.51
C SER A 133 -16.99 -25.09 -11.98
N GLN A 134 -17.94 -26.02 -12.14
CA GLN A 134 -17.65 -27.44 -12.18
C GLN A 134 -16.84 -27.69 -13.45
N ILE A 135 -15.51 -27.59 -13.35
CA ILE A 135 -14.63 -28.16 -14.37
C ILE A 135 -14.72 -29.68 -14.17
N PRO A 136 -15.20 -30.45 -15.17
CA PRO A 136 -15.33 -31.89 -15.02
C PRO A 136 -13.96 -32.51 -14.76
N LEU A 137 -13.90 -33.42 -13.78
CA LEU A 137 -12.69 -34.16 -13.34
C LEU A 137 -11.88 -34.80 -14.48
N SER A 138 -12.48 -34.94 -15.67
CA SER A 138 -11.90 -35.53 -16.87
C SER A 138 -10.93 -34.63 -17.64
N SER A 139 -10.80 -33.34 -17.31
CA SER A 139 -9.83 -32.43 -17.98
C SER A 139 -8.55 -32.19 -17.19
N LEU A 140 -8.40 -32.81 -16.01
CA LEU A 140 -7.18 -32.76 -15.20
C LEU A 140 -6.22 -33.84 -15.67
N ASN A 141 -5.02 -33.44 -16.07
CA ASN A 141 -3.93 -34.39 -16.33
C ASN A 141 -3.59 -35.09 -14.99
N PRO A 142 -3.80 -36.41 -14.85
CA PRO A 142 -3.67 -37.11 -13.56
C PRO A 142 -2.26 -37.04 -12.96
N ASP A 143 -1.24 -36.89 -13.80
CA ASP A 143 0.16 -37.06 -13.41
C ASP A 143 0.78 -35.82 -12.73
N THR A 144 0.26 -34.60 -12.95
CA THR A 144 0.81 -33.36 -12.36
C THR A 144 0.07 -32.85 -11.13
N SER A 145 -1.12 -33.38 -10.86
CA SER A 145 -2.00 -32.94 -9.76
C SER A 145 -1.95 -33.82 -8.51
N ALA A 146 -1.17 -34.90 -8.53
CA ALA A 146 -1.33 -35.99 -7.56
C ALA A 146 -1.03 -35.61 -6.09
N HIS A 147 -0.09 -34.70 -5.77
CA HIS A 147 0.28 -34.40 -4.36
C HIS A 147 0.55 -32.90 -4.07
N ARG A 148 -0.21 -31.97 -4.66
CA ARG A 148 -0.10 -30.54 -4.30
C ARG A 148 -1.06 -30.15 -3.18
N HIS A 149 -0.59 -29.37 -2.21
CA HIS A 149 -1.42 -28.79 -1.17
C HIS A 149 -2.33 -27.69 -1.75
N PRO A 150 -3.58 -27.58 -1.29
CA PRO A 150 -4.50 -26.57 -1.78
C PRO A 150 -4.02 -25.16 -1.38
N TRP A 151 -3.97 -24.25 -2.35
CA TRP A 151 -3.66 -22.85 -2.09
C TRP A 151 -4.83 -22.17 -1.37
N THR A 152 -4.59 -21.68 -0.15
CA THR A 152 -5.59 -21.00 0.66
C THR A 152 -5.32 -19.51 0.81
N LEU A 153 -6.29 -18.74 1.30
CA LEU A 153 -6.13 -17.30 1.55
C LEU A 153 -4.97 -17.00 2.52
N THR A 154 -4.63 -17.94 3.41
CA THR A 154 -3.46 -17.87 4.29
C THR A 154 -2.16 -17.75 3.49
N HIS A 155 -2.04 -18.48 2.37
CA HIS A 155 -0.90 -18.39 1.45
C HIS A 155 -0.88 -17.03 0.72
N GLY A 156 -2.03 -16.53 0.29
CA GLY A 156 -2.17 -15.18 -0.28
C GLY A 156 -1.72 -14.09 0.70
N PHE A 157 -2.14 -14.16 1.97
CA PHE A 157 -1.67 -13.24 3.00
C PHE A 157 -0.18 -13.38 3.28
N TYR A 158 0.33 -14.61 3.34
CA TYR A 158 1.74 -14.89 3.55
C TYR A 158 2.60 -14.30 2.42
N ALA A 159 2.16 -14.42 1.17
CA ALA A 159 2.77 -13.75 0.02
C ALA A 159 2.79 -12.22 0.14
N VAL A 160 1.65 -11.60 0.48
CA VAL A 160 1.56 -10.14 0.69
C VAL A 160 2.51 -9.66 1.80
N MET A 161 2.70 -10.48 2.84
CA MET A 161 3.62 -10.19 3.93
C MET A 161 5.11 -10.35 3.55
N GLY A 162 5.41 -10.82 2.35
CA GLY A 162 6.77 -11.12 1.90
C GLY A 162 7.29 -12.48 2.38
N GLY A 163 6.38 -13.45 2.58
CA GLY A 163 6.69 -14.77 3.13
C GLY A 163 7.42 -15.70 2.17
N PHE A 164 7.46 -15.41 0.88
CA PHE A 164 8.19 -16.18 -0.10
C PHE A 164 9.41 -15.40 -0.56
N VAL A 165 10.61 -15.99 -0.41
CA VAL A 165 11.86 -15.34 -0.79
C VAL A 165 12.79 -16.27 -1.55
N ILE A 166 13.60 -15.68 -2.43
CA ILE A 166 14.72 -16.34 -3.09
C ILE A 166 16.00 -15.82 -2.44
N GLN A 167 16.86 -16.70 -1.91
CA GLN A 167 18.10 -16.25 -1.29
C GLN A 167 19.09 -15.81 -2.37
N ALA A 168 19.75 -14.67 -2.16
CA ALA A 168 20.77 -14.18 -3.08
C ALA A 168 21.96 -15.15 -3.18
N GLY A 169 22.29 -15.82 -2.07
CA GLY A 169 23.34 -16.84 -2.04
C GLY A 169 23.08 -18.02 -2.98
N ASP A 170 21.81 -18.41 -3.16
CA ASP A 170 21.42 -19.51 -4.05
C ASP A 170 21.46 -19.10 -5.54
N LEU A 171 21.34 -17.81 -5.82
CA LEU A 171 21.40 -17.25 -7.17
C LEU A 171 22.85 -17.09 -7.66
N GLY A 172 23.78 -16.80 -6.76
CA GLY A 172 25.21 -16.71 -7.01
C GLY A 172 25.88 -15.53 -6.31
N PRO A 173 27.22 -15.47 -6.29
CA PRO A 173 27.97 -14.43 -5.59
C PRO A 173 27.71 -13.02 -6.12
N SER A 174 27.28 -12.90 -7.39
CA SER A 174 26.99 -11.62 -8.06
C SER A 174 25.72 -10.93 -7.55
N TYR A 175 24.84 -11.61 -6.79
CA TYR A 175 23.60 -11.02 -6.25
C TYR A 175 23.79 -10.40 -4.87
N GLY A 176 25.00 -10.49 -4.31
CA GLY A 176 25.35 -9.97 -2.99
C GLY A 176 24.68 -10.73 -1.84
N THR A 177 24.67 -10.10 -0.66
CA THR A 177 24.04 -10.67 0.54
C THR A 177 22.60 -10.19 0.69
N GLY A 178 21.63 -11.10 0.75
CA GLY A 178 20.22 -10.76 1.00
C GLY A 178 19.23 -11.78 0.46
N ALA A 179 17.96 -11.38 0.38
CA ALA A 179 16.88 -12.19 -0.17
C ALA A 179 15.97 -11.34 -1.08
N PHE A 180 15.45 -11.93 -2.15
CA PHE A 180 14.49 -11.33 -3.08
C PHE A 180 13.09 -11.78 -2.70
N VAL A 181 12.20 -10.82 -2.39
CA VAL A 181 10.83 -11.12 -2.00
C VAL A 181 9.98 -11.34 -3.25
N LEU A 182 9.30 -12.48 -3.31
CA LEU A 182 8.32 -12.78 -4.35
C LEU A 182 7.02 -12.00 -4.05
N SER A 183 6.87 -10.84 -4.68
CA SER A 183 5.69 -9.96 -4.53
C SER A 183 4.45 -10.51 -5.25
N GLU A 184 3.29 -9.83 -5.12
CA GLU A 184 2.07 -10.11 -5.91
C GLU A 184 2.40 -10.33 -7.40
N ARG A 185 3.25 -9.46 -7.96
CA ARG A 185 3.64 -9.51 -9.36
C ARG A 185 4.51 -10.72 -9.69
N GLY A 186 5.38 -11.12 -8.77
CA GLY A 186 6.18 -12.33 -8.91
C GLY A 186 5.32 -13.59 -8.90
N ILE A 187 4.28 -13.64 -8.05
CA ILE A 187 3.36 -14.77 -8.05
C ILE A 187 2.48 -14.78 -9.30
N ASN A 188 2.02 -13.61 -9.77
CA ASN A 188 1.27 -13.53 -11.02
C ASN A 188 2.13 -14.00 -12.20
N PHE A 189 3.39 -13.58 -12.24
CA PHE A 189 4.37 -14.07 -13.22
C PHE A 189 4.46 -15.60 -13.16
N LEU A 190 4.74 -16.19 -12.00
CA LEU A 190 4.81 -17.65 -11.86
C LEU A 190 3.51 -18.34 -12.28
N ALA A 191 2.35 -17.78 -11.95
CA ALA A 191 1.07 -18.40 -12.30
C ALA A 191 0.78 -18.38 -13.81
N GLU A 192 1.29 -17.37 -14.53
CA GLU A 192 1.09 -17.22 -15.97
C GLU A 192 2.14 -17.96 -16.80
N THR A 193 3.41 -17.95 -16.37
CA THR A 193 4.53 -18.50 -17.14
C THR A 193 4.94 -19.90 -16.72
N MET A 194 4.90 -20.19 -15.42
CA MET A 194 5.47 -21.42 -14.87
C MET A 194 4.75 -21.90 -13.59
N PRO A 195 3.50 -22.36 -13.72
CA PRO A 195 2.65 -22.66 -12.57
C PRO A 195 3.23 -23.78 -11.68
N GLU A 196 4.04 -24.68 -12.24
CA GLU A 196 4.74 -25.76 -11.53
C GLU A 196 5.76 -25.28 -10.47
N TRP A 197 6.11 -23.99 -10.46
CA TRP A 197 7.00 -23.40 -9.43
C TRP A 197 6.27 -22.57 -8.40
N ILE A 198 4.93 -22.51 -8.46
CA ILE A 198 4.14 -21.94 -7.35
C ILE A 198 4.47 -22.73 -6.07
N PRO A 199 4.79 -22.04 -4.95
CA PRO A 199 5.19 -22.71 -3.72
C PRO A 199 4.16 -23.74 -3.25
N ASN A 200 4.59 -25.00 -3.13
CA ASN A 200 3.77 -26.10 -2.62
C ASN A 200 4.07 -26.32 -1.13
N ILE A 201 3.42 -25.56 -0.27
CA ILE A 201 3.57 -25.62 1.19
C ILE A 201 2.20 -25.91 1.80
N PRO A 202 2.09 -26.76 2.84
CA PRO A 202 0.82 -26.94 3.54
C PRO A 202 0.47 -25.71 4.39
N GLU A 203 -0.83 -25.39 4.49
CA GLU A 203 -1.30 -24.26 5.34
C GLU A 203 -0.83 -24.42 6.80
N SER A 204 -0.74 -25.65 7.30
CA SER A 204 -0.27 -25.94 8.67
C SER A 204 1.16 -25.48 8.92
N GLU A 205 2.07 -25.57 7.94
CA GLU A 205 3.45 -25.11 8.11
C GLU A 205 3.52 -23.58 8.19
N ILE A 206 2.67 -22.88 7.45
CA ILE A 206 2.57 -21.41 7.55
C ILE A 206 1.98 -21.01 8.91
N LEU A 207 0.98 -21.74 9.39
CA LEU A 207 0.34 -21.48 10.67
C LEU A 207 1.24 -21.84 11.86
N ASP A 208 2.12 -22.83 11.74
CA ASP A 208 3.10 -23.18 12.77
C ASP A 208 4.13 -22.06 13.00
N LYS A 209 4.45 -21.29 11.96
CA LYS A 209 5.28 -20.08 12.06
C LYS A 209 4.57 -18.89 12.73
N SER A 210 3.24 -18.95 12.92
CA SER A 210 2.45 -17.89 13.54
C SER A 210 2.53 -17.98 15.06
N LYS A 211 3.01 -16.92 15.73
CA LYS A 211 3.16 -16.91 17.19
C LYS A 211 1.84 -16.76 17.96
N ALA A 212 0.76 -16.35 17.29
CA ALA A 212 -0.57 -16.37 17.90
C ALA A 212 -1.39 -17.51 17.30
N SER A 213 -1.91 -18.37 18.18
CA SER A 213 -2.84 -19.42 17.83
C SER A 213 -4.26 -18.87 17.69
N THR A 214 -5.14 -19.65 17.06
CA THR A 214 -6.58 -19.35 17.01
C THR A 214 -7.18 -19.14 18.40
N LEU A 215 -6.67 -19.83 19.43
CA LEU A 215 -7.11 -19.66 20.81
C LEU A 215 -6.78 -18.27 21.36
N THR A 216 -5.54 -17.79 21.17
CA THR A 216 -5.14 -16.44 21.61
C THR A 216 -6.00 -15.35 20.96
N LYS A 217 -6.22 -15.45 19.65
CA LYS A 217 -7.09 -14.50 18.92
C LYS A 217 -8.53 -14.52 19.47
N THR A 218 -9.07 -15.72 19.72
CA THR A 218 -10.43 -15.88 20.26
C THR A 218 -10.57 -15.31 21.67
N ILE A 219 -9.62 -15.58 22.57
CA ILE A 219 -9.65 -15.07 23.95
C ILE A 219 -9.67 -13.54 23.96
N VAL A 220 -8.82 -12.90 23.16
CA VAL A 220 -8.78 -11.43 23.11
C VAL A 220 -10.05 -10.84 22.52
N CYS A 221 -10.62 -11.48 21.49
CA CYS A 221 -11.93 -11.08 20.95
C CYS A 221 -13.05 -11.23 21.99
N LEU A 222 -13.03 -12.30 22.78
CA LEU A 222 -14.00 -12.52 23.86
C LEU A 222 -13.88 -11.46 24.95
N GLN A 223 -12.66 -11.09 25.34
CA GLN A 223 -12.41 -10.02 26.31
C GLN A 223 -12.94 -8.67 25.83
N ALA A 224 -12.64 -8.29 24.59
CA ALA A 224 -13.15 -7.07 23.97
C ALA A 224 -14.68 -7.09 23.87
N LEU A 225 -15.26 -8.24 23.51
CA LEU A 225 -16.71 -8.41 23.39
C LEU A 225 -17.39 -8.29 24.76
N TRP A 226 -16.78 -8.86 25.79
CA TRP A 226 -17.25 -8.77 27.17
C TRP A 226 -17.29 -7.31 27.64
N PHE A 227 -16.24 -6.53 27.37
CA PHE A 227 -16.24 -5.09 27.64
C PHE A 227 -17.36 -4.35 26.90
N CYS A 228 -17.58 -4.66 25.62
CA CYS A 228 -18.67 -4.07 24.84
C CYS A 228 -20.06 -4.39 25.43
N ILE A 229 -20.28 -5.65 25.83
CA ILE A 229 -21.53 -6.09 26.46
C ILE A 229 -21.78 -5.33 27.77
N GLN A 230 -20.76 -5.14 28.61
CA GLN A 230 -20.90 -4.38 29.85
C GLN A 230 -21.28 -2.91 29.59
N CYS A 231 -20.73 -2.30 28.54
CA CYS A 231 -21.09 -0.94 28.15
C CYS A 231 -22.54 -0.86 27.66
N ILE A 232 -22.93 -1.73 26.72
CA ILE A 232 -24.29 -1.75 26.17
C ILE A 232 -25.33 -2.04 27.26
N ALA A 233 -25.03 -2.96 28.18
CA ALA A 233 -25.92 -3.27 29.28
C ALA A 233 -26.14 -2.06 30.21
N ARG A 234 -25.09 -1.26 30.49
CA ARG A 234 -25.25 -0.01 31.26
C ARG A 234 -26.12 1.00 30.53
N LEU A 235 -25.89 1.21 29.24
CA LEU A 235 -26.76 2.06 28.40
C LEU A 235 -28.22 1.61 28.48
N SER A 236 -28.48 0.31 28.38
CA SER A 236 -29.84 -0.25 28.44
C SER A 236 -30.51 -0.08 29.80
N GLN A 237 -29.72 0.00 30.87
CA GLN A 237 -30.19 0.24 32.25
C GLN A 237 -30.30 1.73 32.58
N GLY A 238 -30.07 2.62 31.60
CA GLY A 238 -30.10 4.06 31.79
C GLY A 238 -28.90 4.61 32.58
N ALA A 239 -27.86 3.80 32.79
CA ALA A 239 -26.61 4.26 33.37
C ALA A 239 -25.78 5.02 32.33
N SER A 240 -25.03 6.01 32.79
CA SER A 240 -24.15 6.81 31.94
C SER A 240 -22.90 6.03 31.54
N ILE A 241 -22.39 6.34 30.35
CA ILE A 241 -21.10 5.84 29.84
C ILE A 241 -20.09 6.98 29.87
N SER A 242 -18.84 6.67 30.25
CA SER A 242 -17.74 7.63 30.15
C SER A 242 -17.25 7.81 28.72
N PHE A 243 -16.69 8.98 28.39
CA PHE A 243 -16.07 9.18 27.07
C PHE A 243 -14.93 8.21 26.78
N LEU A 244 -14.17 7.81 27.81
CA LEU A 244 -13.16 6.77 27.68
C LEU A 244 -13.75 5.45 27.20
N GLU A 245 -14.86 5.00 27.77
CA GLU A 245 -15.54 3.77 27.35
C GLU A 245 -16.13 3.89 25.95
N LEU A 246 -16.66 5.06 25.58
CA LEU A 246 -17.11 5.34 24.21
C LEU A 246 -15.96 5.23 23.22
N ASN A 247 -14.78 5.77 23.56
CA ASN A 247 -13.59 5.64 22.74
C ASN A 247 -13.15 4.17 22.61
N VAL A 248 -13.09 3.43 23.72
CA VAL A 248 -12.74 2.01 23.71
C VAL A 248 -13.74 1.19 22.89
N LEU A 249 -15.04 1.49 22.95
CA LEU A 249 -16.06 0.86 22.07
C LEU A 249 -15.75 1.08 20.59
N GLY A 250 -15.39 2.31 20.19
CA GLY A 250 -14.96 2.60 18.83
C GLY A 250 -13.74 1.79 18.41
N HIS A 251 -12.73 1.69 19.28
CA HIS A 251 -11.56 0.86 19.06
C HIS A 251 -11.90 -0.63 18.95
N CYS A 252 -12.79 -1.15 19.80
CA CYS A 252 -13.25 -2.55 19.73
C CYS A 252 -13.96 -2.84 18.41
N LEU A 253 -14.80 -1.94 17.90
CA LEU A 253 -15.49 -2.11 16.62
C LEU A 253 -14.49 -2.15 15.44
N CYS A 254 -13.52 -1.23 15.41
CA CYS A 254 -12.44 -1.26 14.43
C CYS A 254 -11.58 -2.53 14.56
N ALA A 255 -11.31 -2.97 15.79
CA ALA A 255 -10.54 -4.18 16.07
C ALA A 255 -11.27 -5.44 15.58
N PHE A 256 -12.57 -5.58 15.82
CA PHE A 256 -13.37 -6.70 15.31
C PHE A 256 -13.41 -6.74 13.79
N ALA A 257 -13.61 -5.59 13.14
CA ALA A 257 -13.56 -5.49 11.68
C ALA A 257 -12.18 -5.91 11.16
N THR A 258 -11.12 -5.40 11.76
CA THR A 258 -9.73 -5.74 11.43
C THR A 258 -9.46 -7.24 11.62
N TYR A 259 -9.90 -7.83 12.73
CA TYR A 259 -9.75 -9.26 13.00
C TYR A 259 -10.53 -10.16 12.05
N ALA A 260 -11.75 -9.77 11.69
CA ALA A 260 -12.54 -10.52 10.71
C ALA A 260 -11.84 -10.54 9.34
N ILE A 261 -11.21 -9.44 8.95
CA ILE A 261 -10.46 -9.33 7.70
C ILE A 261 -9.13 -10.10 7.77
N TRP A 262 -8.41 -10.01 8.89
CA TRP A 262 -7.10 -10.65 9.09
C TRP A 262 -7.16 -12.01 9.80
N TRP A 263 -8.32 -12.65 9.85
CA TRP A 263 -8.45 -13.93 10.56
C TRP A 263 -7.45 -14.98 10.05
N LYS A 264 -7.31 -15.05 8.72
CA LYS A 264 -6.38 -15.95 8.01
C LYS A 264 -4.97 -15.38 7.82
N LYS A 265 -4.70 -14.17 8.31
CA LYS A 265 -3.35 -13.60 8.26
C LYS A 265 -2.49 -14.20 9.39
N PRO A 266 -1.31 -14.77 9.08
CA PRO A 266 -0.36 -15.25 10.09
C PRO A 266 0.11 -14.10 11.01
N PHE A 267 0.27 -14.38 12.31
CA PHE A 267 0.66 -13.37 13.31
C PHE A 267 2.13 -13.51 13.71
N ASP A 268 2.86 -12.40 13.65
CA ASP A 268 4.25 -12.25 14.13
C ASP A 268 5.25 -13.28 13.56
N VAL A 269 5.09 -13.61 12.28
CA VAL A 269 6.03 -14.49 11.57
C VAL A 269 7.40 -13.83 11.47
N SER A 270 8.42 -14.53 11.97
CA SER A 270 9.77 -13.96 12.11
C SER A 270 10.67 -14.21 10.90
N ARG A 271 10.47 -15.32 10.18
CA ARG A 271 11.30 -15.69 9.02
C ARG A 271 10.42 -16.08 7.83
N PRO A 272 10.76 -15.63 6.61
CA PRO A 272 10.10 -16.08 5.39
C PRO A 272 10.53 -17.52 5.04
N THR A 273 9.82 -18.12 4.11
CA THR A 273 10.19 -19.41 3.51
C THR A 273 11.03 -19.16 2.25
N SER A 274 12.21 -19.78 2.23
CA SER A 274 13.10 -19.74 1.07
C SER A 274 12.66 -20.75 0.02
N LEU A 275 12.54 -20.30 -1.22
CA LEU A 275 12.27 -21.14 -2.37
C LEU A 275 13.59 -21.58 -3.00
N SER A 276 13.67 -22.85 -3.41
CA SER A 276 14.79 -23.36 -4.19
C SER A 276 14.84 -22.66 -5.54
N VAL A 277 16.02 -22.21 -5.94
CA VAL A 277 16.22 -21.54 -7.23
C VAL A 277 16.00 -22.53 -8.37
N SER A 278 15.09 -22.18 -9.28
CA SER A 278 14.91 -22.79 -10.59
C SER A 278 15.26 -21.80 -11.69
N ASP A 279 15.38 -22.26 -12.95
CA ASP A 279 15.78 -21.40 -14.08
C ASP A 279 14.85 -20.19 -14.24
N GLY A 280 13.52 -20.37 -14.20
CA GLY A 280 12.59 -19.23 -14.34
C GLY A 280 12.47 -18.35 -13.08
N LEU A 281 12.71 -18.88 -11.87
CA LEU A 281 12.84 -18.05 -10.67
C LEU A 281 14.12 -17.19 -10.72
N ARG A 282 15.19 -17.71 -11.32
CA ARG A 282 16.43 -16.96 -11.56
C ARG A 282 16.19 -15.85 -12.59
N GLU A 283 15.48 -16.12 -13.68
CA GLU A 283 15.10 -15.09 -14.67
C GLU A 283 14.27 -13.95 -14.05
N TYR A 284 13.27 -14.29 -13.22
CA TYR A 284 12.52 -13.28 -12.46
C TYR A 284 13.45 -12.47 -11.54
N ALA A 285 14.35 -13.14 -10.81
CA ALA A 285 15.30 -12.47 -9.93
C ALA A 285 16.28 -11.57 -10.70
N ASP A 286 16.69 -11.97 -11.91
CA ASP A 286 17.53 -11.17 -12.80
C ASP A 286 16.84 -9.88 -13.20
N VAL A 287 15.59 -9.98 -13.62
CA VAL A 287 14.79 -8.80 -13.97
C VAL A 287 14.56 -7.90 -12.75
N VAL A 288 14.18 -8.45 -11.59
CA VAL A 288 14.07 -7.67 -10.35
C VAL A 288 15.39 -7.00 -9.97
N TYR A 289 16.53 -7.67 -10.17
CA TYR A 289 17.85 -7.14 -9.86
C TYR A 289 18.25 -6.00 -10.80
N LEU A 290 18.09 -6.20 -12.11
CA LEU A 290 18.42 -5.23 -13.16
C LEU A 290 17.66 -3.91 -12.97
N TYR A 291 16.41 -3.97 -12.50
CA TYR A 291 15.60 -2.78 -12.23
C TYR A 291 15.66 -2.30 -10.76
N SER A 292 16.51 -2.90 -9.93
CA SER A 292 16.73 -2.45 -8.57
C SER A 292 17.74 -1.29 -8.52
N SER A 293 17.77 -0.52 -7.44
CA SER A 293 18.81 0.49 -7.22
C SER A 293 20.07 -0.10 -6.54
N ARG A 294 20.38 -1.38 -6.78
CA ARG A 294 21.53 -2.08 -6.17
C ARG A 294 22.79 -1.95 -7.05
N PRO A 295 24.00 -2.10 -6.48
CA PRO A 295 25.22 -2.22 -7.28
C PRO A 295 25.12 -3.36 -8.31
N GLY A 296 25.47 -3.11 -9.57
CA GLY A 296 25.35 -4.08 -10.67
C GLY A 296 23.94 -4.20 -11.30
N ALA A 297 22.99 -3.34 -10.88
CA ALA A 297 21.76 -3.12 -11.62
C ALA A 297 22.00 -2.22 -12.85
N LEU A 298 20.98 -2.00 -13.68
CA LEU A 298 21.09 -1.15 -14.87
C LEU A 298 21.76 0.18 -14.52
N PRO A 299 22.83 0.56 -15.23
CA PRO A 299 23.70 1.64 -14.83
C PRO A 299 22.91 2.95 -14.89
N ILE A 300 23.00 3.72 -13.81
CA ILE A 300 22.52 5.11 -13.83
C ILE A 300 23.46 5.87 -14.76
N PHE A 301 22.91 6.57 -15.75
CA PHE A 301 23.74 7.33 -16.69
C PHE A 301 24.68 8.27 -15.91
N PRO A 302 25.99 8.30 -16.23
CA PRO A 302 26.96 9.09 -15.47
C PRO A 302 26.53 10.55 -15.39
N THR A 303 26.68 11.16 -14.21
CA THR A 303 26.33 12.56 -14.00
C THR A 303 27.24 13.44 -14.85
N ILE A 304 26.70 14.04 -15.90
CA ILE A 304 27.45 14.95 -16.77
C ILE A 304 27.71 16.24 -15.96
N PRO A 305 28.95 16.77 -15.91
CA PRO A 305 29.19 18.09 -15.33
C PRO A 305 28.32 19.14 -16.03
N GLY A 306 27.37 19.74 -15.30
CA GLY A 306 26.42 20.69 -15.88
C GLY A 306 25.16 20.07 -16.52
N MET A 307 24.94 18.75 -16.47
CA MET A 307 23.61 18.15 -16.70
C MET A 307 23.17 17.23 -15.56
N ARG A 308 21.89 17.29 -15.21
CA ARG A 308 21.23 16.38 -14.29
C ARG A 308 20.62 15.22 -15.08
N SER A 309 21.09 13.99 -14.87
CA SER A 309 20.42 12.79 -15.38
C SER A 309 19.24 12.41 -14.48
N ASP A 310 18.13 11.95 -15.06
CA ASP A 310 17.12 11.29 -14.23
C ASP A 310 17.66 9.93 -13.78
N THR A 311 17.46 9.61 -12.51
CA THR A 311 18.12 8.50 -11.81
C THR A 311 17.63 7.11 -12.21
N GLN A 312 16.74 6.99 -13.20
CA GLN A 312 16.04 5.75 -13.49
C GLN A 312 15.89 5.54 -14.99
N ALA A 313 16.48 4.46 -15.50
CA ALA A 313 16.16 3.94 -16.83
C ALA A 313 14.64 3.69 -16.90
N SER A 314 13.92 4.40 -17.79
CA SER A 314 12.55 4.04 -18.10
C SER A 314 12.56 3.00 -19.23
N VAL A 315 11.75 1.96 -19.08
CA VAL A 315 11.47 0.98 -20.13
C VAL A 315 10.05 1.24 -20.59
N ASP A 316 9.89 2.19 -21.50
CA ASP A 316 8.59 2.49 -22.12
C ASP A 316 8.32 1.43 -23.20
N ILE A 317 7.35 0.54 -22.94
CA ILE A 317 6.85 -0.43 -23.95
C ILE A 317 5.60 0.11 -24.67
N ASP A 318 4.97 1.17 -24.17
CA ASP A 318 4.27 2.08 -25.09
C ASP A 318 5.35 2.99 -25.68
N VAL A 319 5.96 2.49 -26.74
CA VAL A 319 6.26 3.37 -27.85
C VAL A 319 4.98 4.15 -28.08
N ASP A 320 4.96 5.42 -27.64
CA ASP A 320 4.08 6.44 -28.22
C ASP A 320 3.96 6.06 -29.69
N SER A 321 2.75 5.96 -30.21
CA SER A 321 2.47 5.71 -31.62
C SER A 321 3.29 6.62 -32.56
N ASN A 322 3.97 7.63 -32.05
CA ASN A 322 4.97 8.48 -32.70
C ASN A 322 6.39 7.88 -32.88
N LEU A 323 6.90 6.96 -32.03
CA LEU A 323 8.26 6.39 -32.18
C LEU A 323 8.29 5.14 -33.08
N ALA A 324 7.18 4.41 -33.19
CA ALA A 324 7.00 3.35 -34.18
C ALA A 324 7.03 3.89 -35.62
N LEU A 325 6.90 5.22 -35.76
CA LEU A 325 7.04 5.98 -36.99
C LEU A 325 8.45 6.54 -37.24
N MET A 326 9.43 6.34 -36.34
CA MET A 326 10.80 6.77 -36.64
C MET A 326 11.38 5.85 -37.72
N PRO A 327 11.80 6.39 -38.88
CA PRO A 327 12.41 5.59 -39.91
C PRO A 327 13.67 4.93 -39.36
N HIS A 328 13.81 3.63 -39.61
CA HIS A 328 15.03 2.90 -39.29
C HIS A 328 16.18 3.47 -40.12
N ASP A 329 17.02 4.30 -39.52
CA ASP A 329 18.26 4.77 -40.14
C ASP A 329 19.44 3.90 -39.66
N PRO A 330 20.03 3.07 -40.55
CA PRO A 330 21.19 2.22 -40.22
C PRO A 330 22.40 3.02 -39.73
N GLN A 331 22.46 4.32 -40.04
CA GLN A 331 23.57 5.22 -39.69
C GLN A 331 23.44 5.83 -38.30
N SER A 332 22.27 5.69 -37.64
CA SER A 332 22.00 6.28 -36.34
C SER A 332 22.89 5.71 -35.22
N LEU A 333 23.18 4.41 -35.21
CA LEU A 333 24.12 3.83 -34.23
C LEU A 333 25.55 4.33 -34.45
N GLU A 334 25.96 4.51 -35.71
CA GLU A 334 27.28 5.02 -36.08
C GLU A 334 27.45 6.49 -35.68
N ASN A 335 26.38 7.29 -35.79
CA ASN A 335 26.36 8.68 -35.33
C ASN A 335 26.38 8.75 -33.79
N ILE A 336 25.59 7.93 -33.09
CA ILE A 336 25.60 7.87 -31.62
C ILE A 336 26.98 7.42 -31.10
N THR A 337 27.62 6.44 -31.74
CA THR A 337 28.96 5.97 -31.34
C THR A 337 30.09 6.96 -31.65
N LYS A 338 29.88 7.92 -32.56
CA LYS A 338 30.79 9.05 -32.78
C LYS A 338 30.70 10.07 -31.63
N ASP A 339 29.52 10.20 -31.02
CA ASP A 339 29.24 11.21 -29.99
C ASP A 339 29.34 10.65 -28.55
N VAL A 340 29.19 9.33 -28.37
CA VAL A 340 29.20 8.62 -27.08
C VAL A 340 30.08 7.36 -27.16
N CYS A 341 31.07 7.24 -26.27
CA CYS A 341 31.97 6.08 -26.22
C CYS A 341 31.41 4.94 -25.35
N PHE A 342 30.68 4.00 -25.95
CA PHE A 342 30.33 2.77 -25.23
C PHE A 342 31.56 1.90 -25.01
N GLY A 343 31.67 1.29 -23.83
CA GLY A 343 32.64 0.23 -23.60
C GLY A 343 32.27 -1.04 -24.37
N ASP A 344 33.20 -1.98 -24.41
CA ASP A 344 33.14 -3.11 -25.35
C ASP A 344 31.93 -4.03 -25.09
N LEU A 345 31.58 -4.27 -23.82
CA LEU A 345 30.47 -5.16 -23.45
C LEU A 345 29.12 -4.53 -23.77
N LEU A 346 28.94 -3.23 -23.47
CA LEU A 346 27.73 -2.53 -23.84
C LEU A 346 27.56 -2.44 -25.36
N ARG A 347 28.66 -2.18 -26.08
CA ARG A 347 28.65 -2.10 -27.53
C ARG A 347 28.25 -3.42 -28.17
N SER A 348 28.70 -4.56 -27.63
CA SER A 348 28.27 -5.88 -28.08
C SER A 348 26.80 -6.19 -27.79
N ALA A 349 26.25 -5.60 -26.73
CA ALA A 349 24.87 -5.81 -26.33
C ALA A 349 23.86 -4.94 -27.11
N ILE A 350 24.29 -3.83 -27.74
CA ILE A 350 23.40 -2.92 -28.47
C ILE A 350 23.05 -3.50 -29.85
N THR A 351 21.76 -3.59 -30.15
CA THR A 351 21.28 -3.94 -31.49
C THR A 351 21.24 -2.69 -32.37
N ALA A 352 21.78 -2.78 -33.59
CA ALA A 352 21.84 -1.66 -34.55
C ALA A 352 20.46 -1.13 -34.97
N GLU A 353 19.40 -1.90 -34.74
CA GLU A 353 18.04 -1.51 -35.06
C GLU A 353 17.42 -0.58 -34.01
N ARG A 354 16.88 0.56 -34.47
CA ARG A 354 16.01 1.47 -33.69
C ARG A 354 16.68 2.07 -32.43
N CYS A 355 17.97 2.40 -32.52
CA CYS A 355 18.64 3.26 -31.56
C CYS A 355 18.52 4.73 -31.98
N GLY A 356 18.34 5.64 -31.03
CA GLY A 356 18.14 7.06 -31.33
C GLY A 356 18.53 7.99 -30.20
N LEU A 357 19.19 9.09 -30.56
CA LEU A 357 19.41 10.23 -29.67
C LEU A 357 18.49 11.37 -30.15
N VAL A 358 17.44 11.64 -29.39
CA VAL A 358 16.48 12.70 -29.72
C VAL A 358 16.69 13.87 -28.77
N ALA A 359 17.07 15.02 -29.33
CA ALA A 359 17.07 16.28 -28.60
C ALA A 359 15.62 16.79 -28.48
N SER A 360 15.16 16.96 -27.26
CA SER A 360 13.90 17.64 -26.92
C SER A 360 14.19 19.04 -26.38
N GLU A 361 13.21 19.93 -26.37
CA GLU A 361 13.37 21.34 -25.97
C GLU A 361 13.85 21.53 -24.51
N SER A 362 13.75 20.49 -23.68
CA SER A 362 14.12 20.52 -22.27
C SER A 362 15.11 19.43 -21.83
N CYS A 363 15.40 18.44 -22.69
CA CYS A 363 16.26 17.30 -22.35
C CYS A 363 16.73 16.52 -23.59
N TYR A 364 17.79 15.73 -23.46
CA TYR A 364 18.17 14.72 -24.44
C TYR A 364 17.63 13.35 -24.03
N HIS A 365 17.06 12.62 -24.99
CA HIS A 365 16.59 11.25 -24.82
C HIS A 365 17.51 10.30 -25.57
N LEU A 366 18.29 9.49 -24.85
CA LEU A 366 19.03 8.40 -25.45
C LEU A 366 18.20 7.12 -25.31
N THR A 367 17.76 6.57 -26.43
CA THR A 367 17.03 5.28 -26.48
C THR A 367 17.95 4.22 -27.09
N LEU A 368 18.23 3.19 -26.30
CA LEU A 368 19.04 2.03 -26.71
C LEU A 368 18.17 0.77 -26.67
N ARG A 369 18.29 -0.05 -27.71
CA ARG A 369 17.75 -1.41 -27.72
C ARG A 369 18.90 -2.37 -27.42
N LEU A 370 18.85 -3.04 -26.28
CA LEU A 370 19.79 -4.09 -25.92
C LEU A 370 19.23 -5.45 -26.33
N TYR A 371 20.05 -6.23 -27.02
CA TYR A 371 19.70 -7.54 -27.57
C TYR A 371 18.34 -7.47 -28.34
N THR A 372 17.51 -8.49 -28.23
CA THR A 372 16.25 -8.59 -28.99
C THR A 372 15.11 -7.77 -28.40
N ASN A 373 14.96 -7.72 -27.07
CA ASN A 373 13.70 -7.35 -26.42
C ASN A 373 13.79 -6.31 -25.28
N ILE A 374 14.98 -5.81 -24.93
CA ILE A 374 15.15 -4.88 -23.80
C ILE A 374 15.36 -3.46 -24.31
N TRP A 375 14.49 -2.54 -23.90
CA TRP A 375 14.59 -1.12 -24.22
C TRP A 375 15.09 -0.35 -23.00
N ILE A 376 16.07 0.53 -23.20
CA ILE A 376 16.56 1.42 -22.14
C ILE A 376 16.50 2.85 -22.64
N ARG A 377 15.81 3.70 -21.87
CA ARG A 377 15.74 5.13 -22.14
C ARG A 377 16.40 5.93 -21.02
N TYR A 378 17.34 6.80 -21.40
CA TYR A 378 18.00 7.76 -20.52
C TYR A 378 17.51 9.17 -20.81
N TYR A 379 17.23 9.93 -19.75
CA TYR A 379 16.82 11.34 -19.82
C TYR A 379 17.94 12.23 -19.24
N LEU A 380 18.39 13.20 -20.04
CA LEU A 380 19.44 14.15 -19.66
C LEU A 380 18.91 15.59 -19.65
N TYR A 381 18.93 16.24 -18.48
CA TYR A 381 18.45 17.61 -18.30
C TYR A 381 19.63 18.58 -18.12
N PRO A 382 19.74 19.67 -18.89
CA PRO A 382 20.76 20.70 -18.66
C PRO A 382 20.54 21.42 -17.32
N THR A 383 21.62 21.69 -16.57
CA THR A 383 21.54 22.24 -15.19
C THR A 383 21.53 23.77 -15.16
N ASP A 384 22.00 24.43 -16.22
CA ASP A 384 22.10 25.89 -16.31
C ASP A 384 21.25 26.48 -17.46
N THR A 385 20.54 27.56 -17.17
CA THR A 385 19.70 28.34 -18.10
C THR A 385 20.46 28.86 -19.32
N GLY A 386 21.77 29.13 -19.20
CA GLY A 386 22.62 29.57 -20.32
C GLY A 386 22.96 28.45 -21.31
N GLN A 387 23.06 27.20 -20.84
CA GLN A 387 23.27 26.02 -21.70
C GLN A 387 21.98 25.60 -22.41
N GLN A 388 20.81 25.88 -21.81
CA GLN A 388 19.51 25.64 -22.45
C GLN A 388 19.35 26.42 -23.77
N THR A 389 19.88 27.65 -23.84
CA THR A 389 19.97 28.45 -25.08
C THR A 389 21.00 27.93 -26.09
N ALA A 390 22.04 27.22 -25.65
CA ALA A 390 23.00 26.57 -26.55
C ALA A 390 22.38 25.32 -27.20
N VAL A 391 21.55 24.57 -26.47
CA VAL A 391 20.73 23.44 -26.98
C VAL A 391 19.74 23.91 -28.06
N GLU A 392 19.18 25.12 -27.93
CA GLU A 392 18.31 25.72 -28.95
C GLU A 392 19.06 26.16 -30.22
N SER A 393 20.38 26.39 -30.15
CA SER A 393 21.20 26.92 -31.27
C SER A 393 22.08 25.89 -31.98
N ALA A 394 22.40 24.78 -31.31
CA ALA A 394 23.32 23.77 -31.82
C ALA A 394 22.59 22.44 -32.01
N HIS A 395 22.51 21.98 -33.25
CA HIS A 395 22.27 20.57 -33.56
C HIS A 395 23.43 19.66 -33.10
N ASP A 396 24.52 20.24 -32.57
CA ASP A 396 25.64 19.52 -32.00
C ASP A 396 25.41 19.23 -30.52
N VAL A 397 25.11 17.97 -30.23
CA VAL A 397 25.24 17.40 -28.87
C VAL A 397 26.69 17.62 -28.44
N PRO A 398 26.98 18.10 -27.21
CA PRO A 398 28.35 18.18 -26.74
C PRO A 398 28.99 16.80 -26.88
N ARG A 399 30.07 16.66 -27.67
CA ARG A 399 30.84 15.42 -27.82
C ARG A 399 31.28 14.93 -26.45
N ALA A 400 30.47 14.07 -25.86
CA ALA A 400 30.60 13.65 -24.49
C ALA A 400 31.27 12.28 -24.52
N VAL A 401 32.60 12.31 -24.59
CA VAL A 401 33.44 11.12 -24.52
C VAL A 401 33.35 10.57 -23.09
N PHE A 402 32.41 9.67 -22.86
CA PHE A 402 32.26 8.95 -21.60
C PHE A 402 32.37 7.46 -21.89
N GLY A 403 33.39 6.80 -21.34
CA GLY A 403 33.46 5.34 -21.31
C GLY A 403 32.34 4.80 -20.43
N PHE A 404 31.26 4.35 -21.07
CA PHE A 404 30.09 3.79 -20.40
C PHE A 404 30.00 2.31 -20.76
N ASP A 405 30.32 1.43 -19.81
CA ASP A 405 30.32 -0.01 -20.03
C ASP A 405 29.45 -0.78 -19.04
N LEU A 406 29.04 -1.98 -19.44
CA LEU A 406 28.34 -2.90 -18.57
C LEU A 406 29.34 -3.64 -17.68
N GLU A 407 29.04 -3.79 -16.39
CA GLU A 407 29.74 -4.76 -15.55
C GLU A 407 29.52 -6.17 -16.12
N PRO A 408 30.53 -7.07 -16.14
CA PRO A 408 30.39 -8.41 -16.73
C PRO A 408 29.19 -9.20 -16.18
N ALA A 409 28.97 -9.14 -14.87
CA ALA A 409 27.85 -9.80 -14.20
C ALA A 409 26.48 -9.18 -14.54
N MET A 410 26.45 -7.96 -15.07
CA MET A 410 25.24 -7.30 -15.57
C MET A 410 24.99 -7.65 -17.03
N ALA A 411 26.04 -7.67 -17.87
CA ALA A 411 25.96 -8.10 -19.25
C ALA A 411 25.41 -9.54 -19.37
N GLU A 412 25.91 -10.45 -18.53
CA GLU A 412 25.44 -11.84 -18.44
C GLU A 412 23.94 -11.93 -18.08
N ARG A 413 23.47 -11.09 -17.14
CA ARG A 413 22.05 -11.06 -16.76
C ARG A 413 21.17 -10.50 -17.87
N LEU A 414 21.64 -9.47 -18.57
CA LEU A 414 20.91 -8.88 -19.68
C LEU A 414 20.79 -9.86 -20.84
N GLU A 415 21.87 -10.56 -21.17
CA GLU A 415 21.88 -11.62 -22.18
C GLU A 415 20.87 -12.72 -21.83
N ARG A 416 20.96 -13.28 -20.62
CA ARG A 416 20.04 -14.32 -20.13
C ARG A 416 18.57 -13.86 -20.12
N THR A 417 18.31 -12.63 -19.70
CA THR A 417 16.96 -12.05 -19.71
C THR A 417 16.45 -11.86 -21.14
N SER A 418 17.33 -11.53 -22.09
CA SER A 418 16.97 -11.34 -23.50
C SER A 418 16.67 -12.66 -24.23
N GLU A 419 17.33 -13.74 -23.82
CA GLU A 419 17.13 -15.11 -24.33
C GLU A 419 16.01 -15.86 -23.61
N SER A 420 15.39 -15.22 -22.60
CA SER A 420 14.30 -15.80 -21.84
C SER A 420 13.21 -16.32 -22.77
N ARG A 421 12.78 -17.57 -22.53
CA ARG A 421 11.65 -18.21 -23.23
C ARG A 421 10.32 -17.50 -22.99
N TYR A 422 10.25 -16.73 -21.93
CA TYR A 422 9.10 -15.92 -21.56
C TYR A 422 9.38 -14.49 -22.01
N GLU A 423 8.47 -13.86 -22.74
CA GLU A 423 8.58 -12.44 -23.13
C GLU A 423 8.50 -11.54 -21.87
N LEU A 424 9.59 -11.45 -21.10
CA LEU A 424 9.70 -10.68 -19.85
C LEU A 424 9.79 -9.18 -20.16
N GLY A 425 8.65 -8.58 -20.50
CA GLY A 425 8.51 -7.14 -20.58
C GLY A 425 8.42 -6.51 -19.19
N TYR A 426 9.11 -5.39 -18.97
CA TYR A 426 8.98 -4.59 -17.74
C TYR A 426 7.53 -4.23 -17.42
N ARG A 427 6.69 -3.93 -18.42
CA ARG A 427 5.25 -3.68 -18.22
C ARG A 427 4.48 -4.95 -17.80
N THR A 428 4.87 -6.10 -18.31
CA THR A 428 4.28 -7.41 -17.98
C THR A 428 4.57 -7.78 -16.52
N ILE A 429 5.78 -7.51 -16.03
CA ILE A 429 6.20 -7.89 -14.68
C ILE A 429 5.96 -6.78 -13.65
N PHE A 430 6.08 -5.52 -14.03
CA PHE A 430 6.03 -4.37 -13.11
C PHE A 430 5.01 -3.28 -13.48
N GLY A 431 4.30 -3.38 -14.60
CA GLY A 431 3.49 -2.29 -15.12
C GLY A 431 4.35 -1.07 -15.47
N LEU A 432 3.75 0.13 -15.52
CA LEU A 432 4.47 1.39 -15.78
C LEU A 432 5.44 1.80 -14.64
N LYS A 433 5.65 0.97 -13.60
CA LYS A 433 6.35 1.42 -12.38
C LYS A 433 7.36 0.43 -11.84
N PRO A 434 8.57 0.90 -11.51
CA PRO A 434 9.68 0.03 -11.16
C PRO A 434 9.36 -0.68 -9.85
N PRO A 435 9.93 -1.88 -9.62
CA PRO A 435 9.75 -2.55 -8.35
C PRO A 435 10.16 -1.60 -7.22
N SER A 436 9.25 -1.34 -6.28
CA SER A 436 9.68 -0.80 -5.00
C SER A 436 10.73 -1.78 -4.46
N PRO A 437 11.98 -1.37 -4.19
CA PRO A 437 13.04 -2.24 -3.69
C PRO A 437 12.72 -2.88 -2.33
N ARG A 438 11.55 -2.54 -1.80
CA ARG A 438 11.06 -2.87 -0.47
C ARG A 438 9.57 -3.14 -0.58
N ASN A 439 9.15 -4.36 -0.31
CA ASN A 439 7.80 -4.56 0.18
C ASN A 439 7.83 -3.92 1.58
N ARG A 440 7.36 -2.67 1.72
CA ARG A 440 7.43 -1.95 3.01
C ARG A 440 6.83 -2.87 4.07
N ASN A 441 7.50 -2.98 5.21
CA ASN A 441 7.14 -3.94 6.28
C ASN A 441 5.75 -3.63 6.93
N TRP A 442 5.02 -2.67 6.35
CA TRP A 442 3.57 -2.51 6.39
C TRP A 442 3.03 -1.98 5.04
N SER A 443 1.76 -2.26 4.73
CA SER A 443 1.11 -2.22 3.40
C SER A 443 0.43 -0.92 2.96
N LEU A 444 0.68 0.21 3.63
CA LEU A 444 0.42 1.51 2.99
C LEU A 444 1.51 1.72 1.93
N SER A 445 1.39 0.94 0.85
CA SER A 445 2.30 1.05 -0.27
C SER A 445 2.11 2.41 -0.92
N SER A 446 3.21 2.93 -1.46
CA SER A 446 3.23 3.94 -2.53
C SER A 446 1.97 3.98 -3.36
N ASP A 447 1.71 2.78 -3.83
CA ASP A 447 0.82 2.44 -4.89
C ASP A 447 -0.60 2.35 -4.37
N SER A 448 -0.86 1.79 -3.19
CA SER A 448 -2.21 1.73 -2.60
C SER A 448 -2.75 3.11 -2.28
N VAL A 449 -1.92 3.99 -1.70
CA VAL A 449 -2.31 5.38 -1.41
C VAL A 449 -2.53 6.15 -2.72
N ARG A 450 -1.68 5.93 -3.72
CA ARG A 450 -1.80 6.57 -5.02
C ARG A 450 -2.94 6.00 -5.87
N ASP A 451 -3.26 4.72 -5.79
CA ASP A 451 -4.35 4.09 -6.53
C ASP A 451 -5.70 4.47 -5.92
N ALA A 452 -5.74 4.65 -4.59
CA ALA A 452 -6.84 5.32 -3.91
C ALA A 452 -6.96 6.79 -4.33
N ARG A 453 -5.82 7.49 -4.50
CA ARG A 453 -5.76 8.88 -5.01
C ARG A 453 -6.22 9.00 -6.47
N ASP A 454 -5.85 8.05 -7.31
CA ASP A 454 -6.18 8.03 -8.75
C ASP A 454 -7.61 7.51 -8.99
N PHE A 455 -8.36 7.15 -7.95
CA PHE A 455 -9.67 6.47 -8.03
C PHE A 455 -9.69 5.25 -8.95
N LYS A 456 -8.55 4.62 -9.18
CA LYS A 456 -8.47 3.36 -9.95
C LYS A 456 -9.23 2.25 -9.24
N GLU A 457 -9.34 2.34 -7.92
CA GLU A 457 -9.89 1.32 -7.04
C GLU A 457 -10.97 1.92 -6.11
N PRO A 458 -12.19 2.19 -6.61
CA PRO A 458 -13.22 2.94 -5.87
C PRO A 458 -13.64 2.26 -4.56
N LEU A 459 -13.55 0.92 -4.48
CA LEU A 459 -13.88 0.17 -3.27
C LEU A 459 -12.97 0.52 -2.10
N SER A 460 -11.68 0.80 -2.33
CA SER A 460 -10.76 1.15 -1.25
C SER A 460 -11.14 2.48 -0.61
N SER A 461 -11.42 3.47 -1.46
CA SER A 461 -11.83 4.82 -1.04
C SER A 461 -13.20 4.81 -0.35
N ILE A 462 -14.17 4.04 -0.84
CA ILE A 462 -15.48 3.89 -0.21
C ILE A 462 -15.35 3.23 1.16
N THR A 463 -14.53 2.18 1.30
CA THR A 463 -14.31 1.52 2.59
C THR A 463 -13.69 2.50 3.59
N LEU A 464 -12.70 3.31 3.19
CA LEU A 464 -12.11 4.33 4.05
C LEU A 464 -13.16 5.33 4.55
N VAL A 465 -14.05 5.81 3.67
CA VAL A 465 -15.16 6.70 4.05
C VAL A 465 -16.09 6.05 5.06
N ILE A 466 -16.51 4.81 4.81
CA ILE A 466 -17.43 4.11 5.70
C ILE A 466 -16.81 3.94 7.09
N VAL A 467 -15.56 3.46 7.17
CA VAL A 467 -14.89 3.24 8.46
C VAL A 467 -14.70 4.56 9.20
N ALA A 468 -14.29 5.63 8.50
CA ALA A 468 -14.14 6.96 9.08
C ALA A 468 -15.46 7.54 9.61
N LEU A 469 -16.55 7.40 8.83
CA LEU A 469 -17.88 7.87 9.24
C LEU A 469 -18.43 7.10 10.43
N VAL A 470 -18.26 5.77 10.46
CA VAL A 470 -18.69 4.95 11.59
C VAL A 470 -17.92 5.35 12.85
N TYR A 471 -16.60 5.45 12.75
CA TYR A 471 -15.75 5.75 13.90
C TYR A 471 -15.91 7.20 14.40
N GLY A 472 -15.88 8.19 13.51
CA GLY A 472 -16.16 9.59 13.85
C GLY A 472 -17.59 9.80 14.34
N GLY A 473 -18.56 9.09 13.74
CA GLY A 473 -19.97 9.11 14.14
C GLY A 473 -20.20 8.64 15.57
N LEU A 474 -19.42 7.69 16.08
CA LEU A 474 -19.49 7.26 17.48
C LEU A 474 -19.13 8.40 18.44
N HIS A 475 -18.09 9.19 18.14
CA HIS A 475 -17.73 10.36 18.94
C HIS A 475 -18.81 11.45 18.87
N LEU A 476 -19.46 11.59 17.71
CA LEU A 476 -20.59 12.51 17.52
C LEU A 476 -21.85 12.08 18.28
N LEU A 477 -21.97 10.84 18.78
CA LEU A 477 -23.08 10.48 19.68
C LEU A 477 -23.07 11.31 20.97
N ALA A 478 -21.88 11.76 21.40
CA ALA A 478 -21.70 12.65 22.54
C ALA A 478 -21.92 14.14 22.19
N TRP A 479 -22.65 14.45 21.11
CA TRP A 479 -22.87 15.83 20.66
C TRP A 479 -23.49 16.76 21.72
N ASN A 480 -24.41 16.22 22.53
CA ASN A 480 -25.10 16.95 23.60
C ASN A 480 -24.63 16.50 24.99
N ALA A 481 -23.44 15.90 25.09
CA ALA A 481 -22.91 15.49 26.37
C ALA A 481 -22.54 16.73 27.23
N PRO A 482 -22.64 16.64 28.57
CA PRO A 482 -22.27 17.74 29.45
C PRO A 482 -20.74 17.88 29.49
N PHE A 483 -20.22 19.04 29.11
CA PHE A 483 -18.81 19.42 29.24
C PHE A 483 -18.65 20.53 30.28
N HIS A 484 -17.44 20.70 30.83
CA HIS A 484 -17.14 21.71 31.83
C HIS A 484 -17.13 23.11 31.23
N THR A 485 -16.50 23.25 30.06
CA THR A 485 -16.39 24.50 29.34
C THR A 485 -17.01 24.41 27.95
N ARG A 486 -17.51 25.55 27.46
CA ARG A 486 -17.97 25.67 26.06
C ARG A 486 -16.84 25.42 25.06
N ILE A 487 -15.59 25.63 25.47
CA ILE A 487 -14.41 25.43 24.63
C ILE A 487 -14.20 23.93 24.41
N GLU A 488 -14.21 23.12 25.48
CA GLU A 488 -14.08 21.66 25.39
C GLU A 488 -15.21 21.05 24.56
N GLU A 489 -16.45 21.50 24.77
CA GLU A 489 -17.61 21.07 23.97
C GLU A 489 -17.40 21.38 22.48
N THR A 490 -16.94 22.59 22.16
CA THR A 490 -16.71 23.02 20.77
C THR A 490 -15.55 22.24 20.15
N LEU A 491 -14.46 22.05 20.88
CA LEU A 491 -13.30 21.28 20.42
C LEU A 491 -13.64 19.80 20.23
N TRP A 492 -14.49 19.21 21.08
CA TRP A 492 -14.99 17.85 20.91
C TRP A 492 -15.80 17.71 19.62
N LYS A 493 -16.73 18.64 19.37
CA LYS A 493 -17.55 18.66 18.14
C LYS A 493 -16.70 18.82 16.89
N ILE A 494 -15.75 19.77 16.89
CA ILE A 494 -14.81 19.99 15.79
C ILE A 494 -13.99 18.72 15.56
N SER A 495 -13.50 18.09 16.62
CA SER A 495 -12.70 16.87 16.52
C SER A 495 -13.50 15.69 15.97
N GLY A 496 -14.72 15.46 16.46
CA GLY A 496 -15.61 14.41 15.93
C GLY A 496 -15.93 14.59 14.45
N ILE A 497 -16.21 15.82 14.01
CA ILE A 497 -16.44 16.15 12.59
C ILE A 497 -15.16 15.94 11.77
N SER A 498 -14.02 16.42 12.28
CA SER A 498 -12.71 16.25 11.64
C SER A 498 -12.42 14.78 11.38
N VAL A 499 -12.61 13.91 12.37
CA VAL A 499 -12.42 12.46 12.26
C VAL A 499 -13.42 11.84 11.27
N ALA A 500 -14.70 12.22 11.32
CA ALA A 500 -15.69 11.73 10.35
C ALA A 500 -15.37 12.17 8.90
N SER A 501 -14.71 13.33 8.73
CA SER A 501 -14.41 13.93 7.43
C SER A 501 -13.14 13.41 6.75
N ILE A 502 -12.27 12.65 7.43
CA ILE A 502 -10.96 12.20 6.88
C ILE A 502 -11.12 11.40 5.59
N GLY A 503 -12.12 10.52 5.52
CA GLY A 503 -12.42 9.73 4.32
C GLY A 503 -12.87 10.60 3.13
N PRO A 504 -13.98 11.37 3.27
CA PRO A 504 -14.43 12.28 2.22
C PRO A 504 -13.38 13.31 1.80
N MET A 505 -12.61 13.85 2.75
CA MET A 505 -11.55 14.82 2.45
C MET A 505 -10.39 14.17 1.70
N SER A 506 -10.03 12.92 2.02
CA SER A 506 -9.01 12.16 1.26
C SER A 506 -9.44 11.95 -0.19
N ILE A 507 -10.73 11.67 -0.41
CA ILE A 507 -11.34 11.56 -1.76
C ILE A 507 -11.32 12.91 -2.49
N ALA A 508 -11.74 13.98 -1.83
CA ALA A 508 -11.76 15.31 -2.42
C ALA A 508 -10.33 15.78 -2.78
N TYR A 509 -9.36 15.56 -1.90
CA TYR A 509 -7.94 15.84 -2.11
C TYR A 509 -7.40 15.09 -3.32
N ALA A 510 -7.70 13.80 -3.39
CA ALA A 510 -7.34 12.93 -4.50
C ALA A 510 -7.93 13.38 -5.84
N GLY A 511 -9.23 13.72 -5.83
CA GLY A 511 -9.94 14.20 -7.00
C GLY A 511 -9.37 15.53 -7.48
N LEU A 512 -9.07 16.45 -6.55
CA LEU A 512 -8.47 17.74 -6.85
C LEU A 512 -7.13 17.57 -7.58
N LEU A 513 -6.26 16.68 -7.09
CA LEU A 513 -4.97 16.38 -7.73
C LEU A 513 -5.13 15.81 -9.13
N SER A 514 -6.03 14.84 -9.30
CA SER A 514 -6.29 14.23 -10.62
C SER A 514 -6.86 15.26 -11.62
N VAL A 515 -7.75 16.14 -11.16
CA VAL A 515 -8.31 17.22 -12.00
C VAL A 515 -7.23 18.21 -12.40
N THR A 516 -6.35 18.62 -11.47
CA THR A 516 -5.25 19.54 -11.80
C THR A 516 -4.27 18.94 -12.78
N GLU A 517 -3.85 17.68 -12.58
CA GLU A 517 -2.94 16.98 -13.50
C GLU A 517 -3.54 16.89 -14.91
N LYS A 518 -4.81 16.49 -15.02
CA LYS A 518 -5.51 16.43 -16.32
C LYS A 518 -5.67 17.80 -16.95
N PHE A 519 -5.99 18.84 -16.17
CA PHE A 519 -6.16 20.19 -16.68
C PHE A 519 -4.87 20.73 -17.33
N PHE A 520 -3.74 20.63 -16.62
CA PHE A 520 -2.44 21.04 -17.16
C PHE A 520 -2.03 20.20 -18.37
N TRP A 521 -2.27 18.88 -18.33
CA TRP A 521 -2.03 18.00 -19.48
C TRP A 521 -2.83 18.42 -20.72
N HIS A 522 -4.13 18.70 -20.58
CA HIS A 522 -4.97 19.13 -21.71
C HIS A 522 -4.56 20.49 -22.26
N ILE A 523 -4.19 21.44 -21.40
CA ILE A 523 -3.69 22.75 -21.84
C ILE A 523 -2.38 22.57 -22.61
N ASN A 524 -1.45 21.78 -22.08
CA ASN A 524 -0.17 21.52 -22.73
C ASN A 524 -0.39 20.84 -24.10
N LEU A 525 -1.27 19.83 -24.16
CA LEU A 525 -1.64 19.13 -25.40
C LEU A 525 -2.30 20.07 -26.42
N TRP A 526 -3.24 20.91 -25.99
CA TRP A 526 -3.90 21.89 -26.86
C TRP A 526 -2.88 22.87 -27.44
N HIS A 527 -1.97 23.36 -26.59
CA HIS A 527 -0.91 24.28 -26.99
C HIS A 527 0.08 23.63 -27.96
N LEU A 528 0.39 22.33 -27.80
CA LEU A 528 1.20 21.57 -28.75
C LEU A 528 0.50 21.38 -30.10
N ARG A 529 -0.82 21.16 -30.11
CA ARG A 529 -1.59 20.86 -31.33
C ARG A 529 -1.90 22.08 -32.21
N HIS A 530 -2.10 23.26 -31.62
CA HIS A 530 -2.64 24.43 -32.35
C HIS A 530 -1.57 25.49 -32.69
N TRP A 531 -0.32 25.32 -32.26
CA TRP A 531 0.70 26.36 -32.42
C TRP A 531 1.48 26.26 -33.73
N ASN A 532 1.65 27.39 -34.41
CA ASN A 532 2.36 27.49 -35.69
C ASN A 532 3.90 27.50 -35.45
N PRO A 533 4.68 26.61 -36.11
CA PRO A 533 6.12 26.44 -35.87
C PRO A 533 7.01 27.67 -36.15
N SER A 534 6.51 28.71 -36.83
CA SER A 534 7.28 29.91 -37.20
C SER A 534 7.61 30.86 -36.02
N ARG A 535 7.15 30.58 -34.79
CA ARG A 535 7.28 31.45 -33.61
C ARG A 535 7.89 30.72 -32.39
N THR A 536 9.13 30.25 -32.53
CA THR A 536 9.83 29.40 -31.55
C THR A 536 10.14 30.09 -30.21
N ARG A 537 10.64 31.34 -30.21
CA ARG A 537 11.08 32.04 -28.98
C ARG A 537 9.95 32.38 -27.98
N SER A 538 8.71 32.52 -28.46
CA SER A 538 7.54 32.77 -27.58
C SER A 538 7.01 31.48 -26.94
N ARG A 539 7.28 30.32 -27.58
CA ARG A 539 6.82 29.00 -27.14
C ARG A 539 7.48 28.59 -25.82
N SER A 540 8.79 28.75 -25.70
CA SER A 540 9.53 28.36 -24.49
C SER A 540 9.10 29.15 -23.25
N LYS A 541 8.71 30.43 -23.40
CA LYS A 541 8.18 31.24 -22.30
C LYS A 541 6.82 30.76 -21.80
N ILE A 542 5.90 30.42 -22.70
CA ILE A 542 4.55 29.98 -22.33
C ILE A 542 4.59 28.58 -21.70
N ILE A 543 5.32 27.65 -22.30
CA ILE A 543 5.51 26.29 -21.72
C ILE A 543 6.19 26.39 -20.35
N ARG A 544 7.23 27.22 -20.22
CA ARG A 544 7.90 27.45 -18.93
C ARG A 544 6.93 28.06 -17.90
N PHE A 545 6.09 29.01 -18.30
CA PHE A 545 5.06 29.57 -17.43
C PHE A 545 4.04 28.50 -16.97
N LEU A 546 3.54 27.68 -17.89
CA LEU A 546 2.60 26.59 -17.58
C LEU A 546 3.21 25.57 -16.60
N ASN A 547 4.43 25.11 -16.86
CA ASN A 547 5.13 24.17 -15.97
C ASN A 547 5.42 24.77 -14.59
N VAL A 548 5.77 26.07 -14.50
CA VAL A 548 5.94 26.75 -13.21
C VAL A 548 4.61 26.83 -12.47
N SER A 549 3.52 27.15 -13.17
CA SER A 549 2.19 27.22 -12.58
C SER A 549 1.68 25.86 -12.09
N GLU A 550 1.93 24.78 -12.84
CA GLU A 550 1.60 23.41 -12.45
C GLU A 550 2.32 23.04 -11.14
N ASN A 551 3.64 23.28 -11.08
CA ASN A 551 4.43 23.03 -9.89
C ASN A 551 3.95 23.83 -8.67
N ILE A 552 3.61 25.12 -8.85
CA ILE A 552 3.10 25.96 -7.76
C ILE A 552 1.77 25.41 -7.25
N VAL A 553 0.83 25.08 -8.15
CA VAL A 553 -0.48 24.54 -7.79
C VAL A 553 -0.33 23.20 -7.07
N GLU A 554 0.51 22.29 -7.57
CA GLU A 554 0.76 21.01 -6.93
C GLU A 554 1.34 21.18 -5.52
N LYS A 555 2.28 22.12 -5.33
CA LYS A 555 2.86 22.44 -4.02
C LYS A 555 1.82 23.02 -3.07
N ILE A 556 0.94 23.91 -3.53
CA ILE A 556 -0.15 24.45 -2.70
C ILE A 556 -1.06 23.31 -2.24
N ILE A 557 -1.47 22.41 -3.14
CA ILE A 557 -2.32 21.28 -2.79
C ILE A 557 -1.58 20.36 -1.79
N GLN A 558 -0.31 20.04 -2.02
CA GLN A 558 0.50 19.27 -1.07
C GLN A 558 0.54 19.92 0.33
N VAL A 559 0.74 21.23 0.42
CA VAL A 559 0.74 21.97 1.70
C VAL A 559 -0.63 21.90 2.38
N LEU A 560 -1.73 22.08 1.64
CA LEU A 560 -3.09 21.93 2.18
C LEU A 560 -3.35 20.52 2.71
N GLY A 561 -2.91 19.49 1.98
CA GLY A 561 -3.03 18.10 2.40
C GLY A 561 -2.25 17.80 3.68
N VAL A 562 -0.99 18.26 3.77
CA VAL A 562 -0.16 18.09 4.98
C VAL A 562 -0.75 18.85 6.16
N SER A 563 -1.21 20.09 5.95
CA SER A 563 -1.88 20.90 6.98
C SER A 563 -3.12 20.19 7.54
N TYR A 564 -3.95 19.61 6.66
CA TYR A 564 -5.12 18.85 7.10
C TYR A 564 -4.76 17.58 7.88
N LEU A 565 -3.71 16.85 7.49
CA LEU A 565 -3.23 15.69 8.24
C LEU A 565 -2.68 16.05 9.63
N LEU A 566 -1.99 17.20 9.75
CA LEU A 566 -1.55 17.72 11.04
C LEU A 566 -2.74 18.11 11.92
N PHE A 567 -3.75 18.78 11.33
CA PHE A 567 -4.98 19.11 12.03
C PHE A 567 -5.71 17.85 12.52
N TYR A 568 -5.85 16.84 11.67
CA TYR A 568 -6.39 15.53 12.06
C TYR A 568 -5.57 14.90 13.20
N SER A 569 -4.25 14.93 13.13
CA SER A 569 -3.40 14.38 14.20
C SER A 569 -3.63 15.08 15.54
N PHE A 570 -3.78 16.41 15.51
CA PHE A 570 -4.11 17.21 16.69
C PHE A 570 -5.49 16.87 17.27
N THR A 571 -6.53 16.78 16.42
CA THR A 571 -7.90 16.44 16.88
C THR A 571 -7.97 15.03 17.48
N ARG A 572 -7.17 14.09 16.97
CA ARG A 572 -7.06 12.73 17.54
C ARG A 572 -6.39 12.72 18.91
N VAL A 573 -5.29 13.44 19.09
CA VAL A 573 -4.64 13.57 20.39
C VAL A 573 -5.59 14.23 21.39
N TYR A 574 -6.28 15.30 20.98
CA TYR A 574 -7.29 15.96 21.81
C TYR A 574 -8.39 15.00 22.27
N LEU A 575 -9.03 14.26 21.35
CA LEU A 575 -10.08 13.30 21.71
C LEU A 575 -9.61 12.28 22.75
N VAL A 576 -8.40 11.74 22.59
CA VAL A 576 -7.85 10.76 23.53
C VAL A 576 -7.60 11.39 24.89
N VAL A 577 -6.97 12.57 24.94
CA VAL A 577 -6.67 13.27 26.19
C VAL A 577 -7.96 13.64 26.93
N GLU A 578 -8.94 14.18 26.22
CA GLU A 578 -10.23 14.57 26.79
C GLU A 578 -10.97 13.39 27.41
N CYS A 579 -10.89 12.21 26.77
CA CYS A 579 -11.46 10.99 27.32
C CYS A 579 -10.89 10.63 28.69
N PHE A 580 -9.62 10.94 28.98
CA PHE A 580 -9.01 10.68 30.29
C PHE A 580 -9.33 11.75 31.33
N ILE A 581 -9.37 13.03 30.92
CA ILE A 581 -9.70 14.14 31.81
C ILE A 581 -11.12 13.97 32.37
N GLU A 582 -12.07 13.65 31.50
CA GLU A 582 -13.49 13.52 31.85
C GLU A 582 -13.81 12.35 32.80
N VAL A 583 -12.89 11.38 32.95
CA VAL A 583 -13.07 10.29 33.94
C VAL A 583 -13.13 10.83 35.38
N ALA A 584 -12.44 11.93 35.67
CA ALA A 584 -12.41 12.51 37.01
C ALA A 584 -13.74 13.17 37.42
N TYR A 585 -14.63 13.42 36.46
CA TYR A 585 -15.84 14.24 36.63
C TYR A 585 -17.14 13.47 36.32
N LEU A 586 -17.06 12.15 36.15
CA LEU A 586 -18.21 11.33 35.81
C LEU A 586 -19.34 11.41 36.85
N PRO A 587 -20.61 11.34 36.41
CA PRO A 587 -21.73 11.23 37.33
C PRO A 587 -21.73 9.87 38.06
N ASP A 588 -22.30 9.83 39.27
CA ASP A 588 -22.36 8.60 40.09
C ASP A 588 -22.97 7.39 39.36
N SER A 589 -23.88 7.64 38.42
CA SER A 589 -24.50 6.59 37.61
C SER A 589 -23.50 5.83 36.74
N ALA A 590 -22.36 6.41 36.38
CA ALA A 590 -21.31 5.77 35.56
C ALA A 590 -20.61 4.62 36.32
N PHE A 591 -20.61 4.68 37.65
CA PHE A 591 -20.00 3.72 38.55
C PHE A 591 -20.95 2.57 38.96
N THR A 592 -22.15 2.54 38.40
CA THR A 592 -23.09 1.43 38.61
C THR A 592 -22.67 0.19 37.80
N THR A 593 -22.60 -0.95 38.47
CA THR A 593 -22.32 -2.25 37.82
C THR A 593 -23.60 -2.80 37.18
N PRO A 594 -23.54 -3.38 35.96
CA PRO A 594 -24.70 -4.02 35.36
C PRO A 594 -25.27 -5.12 36.26
N VAL A 595 -26.60 -5.24 36.33
CA VAL A 595 -27.24 -6.26 37.19
C VAL A 595 -26.75 -7.69 36.90
N PHE A 596 -26.47 -8.01 35.64
CA PHE A 596 -26.09 -9.38 35.23
C PHE A 596 -24.67 -9.80 35.68
N THR A 597 -23.76 -8.86 35.97
CA THR A 597 -22.40 -9.19 36.43
C THR A 597 -22.39 -9.78 37.84
N ARG A 598 -23.53 -9.73 38.56
CA ARG A 598 -23.73 -10.46 39.82
C ARG A 598 -23.87 -11.97 39.63
N TYR A 599 -24.24 -12.41 38.42
CA TYR A 599 -24.52 -13.82 38.11
C TYR A 599 -23.43 -14.47 37.25
N ILE A 600 -22.63 -13.67 36.54
CA ILE A 600 -21.59 -14.16 35.64
C ILE A 600 -20.23 -13.63 36.13
N PRO A 601 -19.28 -14.50 36.50
CA PRO A 601 -17.95 -14.06 36.93
C PRO A 601 -17.23 -13.32 35.81
N HIS A 602 -16.46 -12.32 36.21
CA HIS A 602 -15.67 -11.48 35.32
C HIS A 602 -14.49 -12.29 34.75
N LEU A 603 -14.36 -12.31 33.43
CA LEU A 603 -13.10 -12.66 32.77
C LEU A 603 -12.19 -11.43 32.86
N GLY A 604 -11.49 -11.30 33.99
CA GLY A 604 -10.51 -10.26 34.26
C GLY A 604 -9.10 -10.76 34.01
#